data_AF-A0A7S1I0I0-F1
#
_entry.id   AF-A0A7S1I0I0-F1
#
_cell.length_a   1.000
_cell.length_b   1.000
_cell.length_c   1.000
_cell.angle_alpha   90.00
_cell.angle_beta   90.00
_cell.angle_gamma   90.00
#
_symmetry.space_group_name_H-M   'P 1'
#
loop_
_entity.id
_entity.type
_entity.pdbx_description
1 polymer ?
#
loop_
_entity_poly.entity_id
_entity_poly.type
_entity_poly.pdbx_seq_one_letter_code
_entity_poly.pdbx_strand_id
1 'polypeptide(L)'
;MADHKCHSDWDCSLAGVCVDRRCVCDSWATGSDCSYLNFQPVNRSRLGYLSGKHTSWGGNAVFGSDRKWHMFVTEIPCGRTGTRKRRCGLSQWQTSSHVVRVVADLPDGPYSLRSLVLPSYAHNPTVKVAEGSLPARSNWHLYFIAGPAGPINVITSSDEGLTWGRRKRVCPVSEQNPGPHLHPNGSMTMFCRQDGGK
;
A
#
# COMPACT_ATOMS: atom_id res chain seq x y z
N MET A 1 34.05 6.48 4.88
CA MET A 1 32.96 7.48 4.78
C MET A 1 33.55 8.80 5.29
N ALA A 2 33.38 9.88 4.54
CA ALA A 2 33.96 11.17 4.90
C ALA A 2 33.25 11.73 6.15
N ASP A 3 34.01 12.39 7.03
CA ASP A 3 33.48 13.05 8.22
C ASP A 3 32.72 14.31 7.79
N HIS A 4 31.40 14.34 8.02
CA HIS A 4 30.54 15.49 7.70
C HIS A 4 30.67 16.55 8.80
N LYS A 5 30.99 17.79 8.43
CA LYS A 5 31.07 18.92 9.35
C LYS A 5 29.91 19.88 9.13
N CYS A 6 29.10 20.06 10.16
CA CYS A 6 27.97 20.99 10.12
C CYS A 6 28.39 22.42 10.48
N HIS A 7 27.60 23.38 10.00
CA HIS A 7 27.63 24.79 10.38
C HIS A 7 26.34 25.23 11.06
N SER A 8 25.23 24.56 10.77
CA SER A 8 23.92 24.75 11.40
C SER A 8 23.12 23.45 11.43
N ASP A 9 21.99 23.43 12.12
CA ASP A 9 21.09 22.26 12.21
C ASP A 9 20.55 21.82 10.84
N TRP A 10 20.53 22.72 9.84
CA TRP A 10 20.19 22.38 8.46
C TRP A 10 21.14 21.37 7.84
N ASP A 11 22.43 21.44 8.19
CA ASP A 11 23.44 20.49 7.71
C ASP A 11 23.24 19.11 8.36
N CYS A 12 22.50 19.04 9.46
CA CYS A 12 22.12 17.80 10.15
C CYS A 12 20.73 17.30 9.71
N SER A 13 20.32 17.63 8.49
CA SER A 13 19.06 17.18 7.87
C SER A 13 17.80 17.56 8.67
N LEU A 14 17.89 18.54 9.58
CA LEU A 14 16.87 18.85 10.59
C LEU A 14 16.44 17.65 11.45
N ALA A 15 17.32 16.64 11.54
CA ALA A 15 17.14 15.41 12.28
C ALA A 15 18.16 15.29 13.42
N GLY A 16 18.66 16.43 13.87
CA GLY A 16 19.70 16.57 14.87
C GLY A 16 20.13 18.03 15.00
N VAL A 17 21.08 18.26 15.90
CA VAL A 17 21.64 19.59 16.19
C VAL A 17 23.13 19.64 15.86
N CYS A 18 23.60 20.79 15.37
CA CYS A 18 25.00 21.02 15.09
C CYS A 18 25.75 21.48 16.34
N VAL A 19 26.62 20.63 16.88
CA VAL A 19 27.43 20.91 18.08
C VAL A 19 28.90 20.72 17.73
N ASP A 20 29.73 21.75 17.93
CA ASP A 20 31.18 21.70 17.67
C ASP A 20 31.54 21.17 16.27
N ARG A 21 30.78 21.62 15.26
CA ARG A 21 30.89 21.19 13.85
C ARG A 21 30.61 19.70 13.62
N ARG A 22 29.90 19.04 14.51
CA ARG A 22 29.44 17.65 14.38
C ARG A 22 27.93 17.57 14.61
N CYS A 23 27.25 16.77 13.80
CA CYS A 23 25.85 16.50 14.02
C CYS A 23 25.65 15.53 15.19
N VAL A 24 24.81 15.94 16.14
CA VAL A 24 24.26 15.09 17.20
C VAL A 24 22.83 14.76 16.81
N CYS A 25 22.60 13.55 16.33
CA CYS A 25 21.31 13.14 15.79
C CYS A 25 20.26 12.94 16.86
N ASP A 26 19.01 13.22 16.50
CA ASP A 26 17.85 12.76 17.25
C ASP A 26 17.83 11.23 17.31
N SER A 27 17.17 10.68 18.34
CA SER A 27 17.13 9.23 18.59
C SER A 27 16.61 8.40 17.40
N TRP A 28 15.79 8.99 16.52
CA TRP A 28 15.21 8.36 15.34
C TRP A 28 16.07 8.50 14.07
N ALA A 29 17.23 9.18 14.15
CA ALA A 29 18.12 9.45 13.04
C ALA A 29 19.57 9.02 13.32
N THR A 30 20.34 8.82 12.25
CA THR A 30 21.73 8.35 12.29
C THR A 30 22.47 8.79 11.02
N GLY A 31 23.77 8.47 10.95
CA GLY A 31 24.67 8.97 9.93
C GLY A 31 25.48 10.18 10.39
N SER A 32 26.42 10.60 9.54
CA SER A 32 27.29 11.74 9.83
C SER A 32 26.58 13.10 9.77
N ASP A 33 25.43 13.15 9.08
CA ASP A 33 24.58 14.34 8.84
C ASP A 33 23.11 14.08 9.25
N CYS A 34 22.87 13.02 10.03
CA CYS A 34 21.55 12.59 10.49
C CYS A 34 20.52 12.30 9.37
N SER A 35 20.98 12.06 8.13
CA SER A 35 20.10 11.83 6.99
C SER A 35 19.51 10.42 6.91
N TYR A 36 19.97 9.48 7.74
CA TYR A 36 19.48 8.12 7.77
C TYR A 36 18.52 7.90 8.94
N LEU A 37 17.42 7.19 8.69
CA LEU A 37 16.51 6.76 9.75
C LEU A 37 17.18 5.66 10.60
N ASN A 38 17.12 5.82 11.91
CA ASN A 38 17.65 4.89 12.90
C ASN A 38 16.63 3.77 13.20
N PHE A 39 16.44 2.87 12.24
CA PHE A 39 15.53 1.74 12.41
C PHE A 39 16.14 0.61 13.24
N GLN A 40 15.29 -0.08 13.99
CA GLN A 40 15.65 -1.39 14.53
C GLN A 40 15.97 -2.38 13.40
N PRO A 41 16.86 -3.36 13.62
CA PRO A 41 17.15 -4.38 12.63
C PRO A 41 15.89 -5.10 12.16
N VAL A 42 15.72 -5.21 10.84
CA VAL A 42 14.59 -5.95 10.25
C VAL A 42 14.85 -7.45 10.33
N ASN A 43 13.87 -8.20 10.83
CA ASN A 43 13.90 -9.65 10.74
C ASN A 43 13.71 -10.11 9.28
N ARG A 44 14.80 -10.50 8.62
CA ARG A 44 14.81 -10.93 7.22
C ARG A 44 13.98 -12.19 6.92
N SER A 45 13.58 -12.95 7.94
CA SER A 45 12.66 -14.08 7.76
C SER A 45 11.19 -13.67 7.67
N ARG A 46 10.86 -12.40 7.97
CA ARG A 46 9.49 -11.89 8.08
C ARG A 46 9.32 -10.59 7.27
N LEU A 47 9.67 -10.65 5.98
CA LEU A 47 9.64 -9.49 5.08
C LEU A 47 8.28 -9.35 4.41
N GLY A 48 7.28 -8.78 5.09
CA GLY A 48 6.01 -8.34 4.50
C GLY A 48 5.42 -9.32 3.49
N TYR A 49 4.98 -8.82 2.34
CA TYR A 49 4.63 -9.66 1.20
C TYR A 49 5.74 -9.61 0.14
N LEU A 50 6.33 -10.77 -0.16
CA LEU A 50 7.30 -10.93 -1.23
C LEU A 50 6.85 -12.05 -2.17
N SER A 51 6.16 -11.68 -3.25
CA SER A 51 5.77 -12.65 -4.27
C SER A 51 7.01 -13.23 -4.96
N GLY A 52 7.16 -14.56 -4.92
CA GLY A 52 8.24 -15.26 -5.63
C GLY A 52 8.14 -15.16 -7.16
N LYS A 53 6.96 -14.76 -7.67
CA LYS A 53 6.58 -14.82 -9.09
C LYS A 53 6.21 -13.47 -9.71
N HIS A 54 5.81 -12.48 -8.92
CA HIS A 54 5.32 -11.21 -9.43
C HIS A 54 5.99 -10.05 -8.71
N THR A 55 6.03 -8.89 -9.35
CA THR A 55 6.30 -7.64 -8.62
C THR A 55 5.03 -7.25 -7.89
N SER A 56 5.12 -6.76 -6.67
CA SER A 56 3.99 -6.23 -5.93
C SER A 56 4.09 -4.72 -5.77
N TRP A 57 2.95 -4.03 -5.68
CA TRP A 57 2.89 -2.59 -5.49
C TRP A 57 1.66 -2.19 -4.68
N GLY A 58 1.80 -1.14 -3.86
CA GLY A 58 0.72 -0.55 -3.09
C GLY A 58 0.03 -1.52 -2.14
N GLY A 59 -1.21 -1.20 -1.76
CA GLY A 59 -2.01 -1.99 -0.83
C GLY A 59 -1.91 -1.56 0.62
N ASN A 60 -2.87 -2.02 1.42
CA ASN A 60 -2.85 -1.90 2.87
C ASN A 60 -3.47 -3.15 3.52
N ALA A 61 -3.11 -3.38 4.79
CA ALA A 61 -3.61 -4.48 5.60
C ALA A 61 -4.71 -4.02 6.55
N VAL A 62 -5.64 -4.93 6.84
CA VAL A 62 -6.68 -4.80 7.87
C VAL A 62 -6.70 -6.06 8.71
N PHE A 63 -7.08 -5.95 9.98
CA PHE A 63 -7.14 -7.08 10.90
C PHE A 63 -8.55 -7.70 10.86
N GLY A 64 -8.62 -9.01 10.61
CA GLY A 64 -9.87 -9.77 10.53
C GLY A 64 -10.33 -10.28 11.90
N SER A 65 -11.58 -10.74 11.97
CA SER A 65 -12.10 -11.40 13.18
C SER A 65 -11.44 -12.76 13.44
N ASP A 66 -10.85 -13.35 12.40
CA ASP A 66 -10.00 -14.56 12.49
C ASP A 66 -8.64 -14.32 13.16
N ARG A 67 -8.39 -13.10 13.65
CA ARG A 67 -7.15 -12.64 14.27
C ARG A 67 -5.94 -12.69 13.33
N LYS A 68 -6.16 -12.52 12.03
CA LYS A 68 -5.10 -12.43 11.03
C LYS A 68 -5.10 -11.07 10.34
N TRP A 69 -3.96 -10.75 9.77
CA TRP A 69 -3.78 -9.58 8.91
C TRP A 69 -4.09 -9.95 7.47
N HIS A 70 -5.06 -9.26 6.87
CA HIS A 70 -5.43 -9.39 5.47
C HIS A 70 -4.98 -8.16 4.70
N MET A 71 -4.04 -8.36 3.79
CA MET A 71 -3.59 -7.31 2.89
C MET A 71 -4.14 -7.54 1.50
N PHE A 72 -4.64 -6.46 0.90
CA PHE A 72 -5.02 -6.42 -0.52
C PHE A 72 -3.95 -5.65 -1.26
N VAL A 73 -3.25 -6.32 -2.16
CA VAL A 73 -2.04 -5.81 -2.79
C VAL A 73 -2.12 -6.04 -4.29
N THR A 74 -1.57 -5.11 -5.07
CA THR A 74 -1.40 -5.33 -6.50
C THR A 74 -0.24 -6.27 -6.73
N GLU A 75 -0.45 -7.27 -7.57
CA GLU A 75 0.63 -7.98 -8.25
C GLU A 75 0.64 -7.59 -9.73
N ILE A 76 1.85 -7.40 -10.26
CA ILE A 76 2.13 -7.05 -11.65
C ILE A 76 2.78 -8.29 -12.28
N PRO A 77 1.98 -9.20 -12.88
CA PRO A 77 2.53 -10.28 -13.65
C PRO A 77 3.25 -9.74 -14.89
N CYS A 78 4.25 -10.48 -15.35
CA CYS A 78 4.69 -10.33 -16.73
C CYS A 78 3.54 -10.84 -17.61
N GLY A 79 2.92 -9.95 -18.41
CA GLY A 79 1.93 -10.37 -19.40
C GLY A 79 2.52 -11.35 -20.44
N ARG A 80 1.78 -11.64 -21.51
CA ARG A 80 2.26 -12.44 -22.67
C ARG A 80 3.39 -11.76 -23.47
N THR A 81 4.12 -10.81 -22.90
CA THR A 81 5.38 -10.37 -23.48
C THR A 81 6.31 -11.58 -23.35
N GLY A 82 6.81 -12.12 -24.46
CA GLY A 82 7.61 -13.36 -24.52
C GLY A 82 8.98 -13.30 -23.81
N THR A 83 9.07 -12.53 -22.73
CA THR A 83 10.24 -12.35 -21.88
C THR A 83 10.25 -13.47 -20.84
N ARG A 84 11.37 -14.17 -20.71
CA ARG A 84 11.61 -15.18 -19.65
C ARG A 84 11.74 -14.56 -18.25
N LYS A 85 11.27 -13.32 -18.03
CA LYS A 85 11.49 -12.57 -16.79
C LYS A 85 10.59 -13.12 -15.70
N ARG A 86 11.18 -13.43 -14.54
CA ARG A 86 10.46 -13.86 -13.34
C ARG A 86 9.62 -12.77 -12.68
N ARG A 87 9.92 -11.48 -12.89
CA ARG A 87 9.19 -10.34 -12.33
C ARG A 87 9.21 -9.18 -13.32
N CYS A 88 8.06 -8.56 -13.56
CA CYS A 88 7.93 -7.37 -14.41
C CYS A 88 7.75 -6.14 -13.52
N GLY A 89 8.50 -5.08 -13.79
CA GLY A 89 8.48 -3.87 -12.98
C GLY A 89 7.24 -3.01 -13.26
N LEU A 90 7.28 -1.78 -12.73
CA LEU A 90 6.20 -0.81 -12.90
C LEU A 90 5.82 -0.56 -14.36
N SER A 91 6.69 -0.76 -15.35
CA SER A 91 6.35 -0.53 -16.77
C SER A 91 5.18 -1.36 -17.32
N GLN A 92 4.69 -2.37 -16.61
CA GLN A 92 3.52 -3.18 -17.00
C GLN A 92 2.27 -2.92 -16.13
N TRP A 93 2.33 -1.93 -15.23
CA TRP A 93 1.29 -1.73 -14.21
C TRP A 93 -0.08 -1.49 -14.85
N GLN A 94 -0.17 -0.66 -15.89
CA GLN A 94 -1.46 -0.23 -16.48
C GLN A 94 -2.29 -1.36 -17.10
N THR A 95 -1.66 -2.46 -17.52
CA THR A 95 -2.33 -3.52 -18.29
C THR A 95 -2.37 -4.86 -17.57
N SER A 96 -1.35 -5.15 -16.78
CA SER A 96 -1.16 -6.50 -16.25
C SER A 96 -1.60 -6.63 -14.79
N SER A 97 -1.68 -5.53 -14.03
CA SER A 97 -1.95 -5.61 -12.60
C SER A 97 -3.28 -6.28 -12.28
N HIS A 98 -3.23 -7.19 -11.30
CA HIS A 98 -4.39 -7.74 -10.63
C HIS A 98 -4.30 -7.47 -9.12
N VAL A 99 -5.39 -7.65 -8.40
CA VAL A 99 -5.40 -7.51 -6.93
C VAL A 99 -5.56 -8.87 -6.29
N VAL A 100 -4.69 -9.17 -5.34
CA VAL A 100 -4.72 -10.41 -4.55
C VAL A 100 -4.96 -10.12 -3.07
N ARG A 101 -5.54 -11.09 -2.37
CA ARG A 101 -5.57 -11.15 -0.91
C ARG A 101 -4.40 -12.01 -0.42
N VAL A 102 -3.60 -11.44 0.46
CA VAL A 102 -2.50 -12.13 1.14
C VAL A 102 -2.71 -12.03 2.65
N VAL A 103 -2.31 -13.05 3.39
CA VAL A 103 -2.64 -13.18 4.82
C VAL A 103 -1.42 -13.53 5.66
N ALA A 104 -1.31 -12.93 6.84
CA ALA A 104 -0.26 -13.18 7.83
C ALA A 104 -0.83 -13.22 9.25
N ASP A 105 -0.12 -13.86 10.18
CA ASP A 105 -0.45 -13.83 11.61
C ASP A 105 0.00 -12.54 12.29
N LEU A 106 0.96 -11.83 11.68
CA LEU A 106 1.60 -10.65 12.24
C LEU A 106 1.62 -9.51 11.19
N PRO A 107 1.58 -8.23 11.61
CA PRO A 107 1.39 -7.10 10.70
C PRO A 107 2.54 -6.92 9.70
N ASP A 108 3.75 -7.27 10.12
CA ASP A 108 4.99 -7.26 9.34
C ASP A 108 5.20 -8.53 8.50
N GLY A 109 4.27 -9.49 8.57
CA GLY A 109 4.33 -10.73 7.79
C GLY A 109 5.13 -11.87 8.45
N PRO A 110 5.57 -12.87 7.66
CA PRO A 110 5.44 -12.94 6.20
C PRO A 110 3.99 -13.20 5.76
N TYR A 111 3.57 -12.53 4.69
CA TYR A 111 2.25 -12.72 4.10
C TYR A 111 2.27 -13.84 3.05
N SER A 112 1.23 -14.65 3.04
CA SER A 112 1.03 -15.73 2.07
C SER A 112 -0.18 -15.46 1.18
N LEU A 113 -0.05 -15.73 -0.12
CA LEU A 113 -1.15 -15.64 -1.07
C LEU A 113 -2.33 -16.53 -0.64
N ARG A 114 -3.55 -15.99 -0.73
CA ARG A 114 -4.79 -16.72 -0.45
C ARG A 114 -5.73 -16.74 -1.64
N SER A 115 -5.95 -15.61 -2.30
CA SER A 115 -6.88 -15.56 -3.44
C SER A 115 -6.58 -14.41 -4.40
N LEU A 116 -6.99 -14.60 -5.65
CA LEU A 116 -7.17 -13.54 -6.63
C LEU A 116 -8.51 -12.85 -6.34
N VAL A 117 -8.49 -11.53 -6.10
CA VAL A 117 -9.67 -10.74 -5.72
C VAL A 117 -10.25 -10.00 -6.92
N LEU A 118 -9.38 -9.33 -7.68
CA LEU A 118 -9.76 -8.69 -8.94
C LEU A 118 -8.78 -9.16 -10.02
N PRO A 119 -9.27 -9.51 -11.23
CA PRO A 119 -8.41 -9.88 -12.35
C PRO A 119 -7.59 -8.68 -12.86
N SER A 120 -6.88 -8.87 -13.97
CA SER A 120 -6.12 -7.81 -14.63
C SER A 120 -6.93 -6.53 -14.86
N TYR A 121 -6.24 -5.40 -14.96
CA TYR A 121 -6.80 -4.03 -14.99
C TYR A 121 -7.36 -3.55 -13.63
N ALA A 122 -6.78 -4.03 -12.53
CA ALA A 122 -7.07 -3.53 -11.20
C ALA A 122 -5.78 -3.11 -10.49
N HIS A 123 -5.69 -1.83 -10.14
CA HIS A 123 -4.44 -1.21 -9.68
C HIS A 123 -4.64 -0.47 -8.36
N ASN A 124 -3.56 -0.39 -7.59
CA ASN A 124 -3.40 0.42 -6.39
C ASN A 124 -4.60 0.27 -5.42
N PRO A 125 -4.87 -0.96 -4.95
CA PRO A 125 -5.98 -1.22 -4.06
C PRO A 125 -5.79 -0.49 -2.74
N THR A 126 -6.90 -0.05 -2.16
CA THR A 126 -6.97 0.29 -0.73
C THR A 126 -8.25 -0.22 -0.12
N VAL A 127 -8.13 -0.87 1.03
CA VAL A 127 -9.26 -1.42 1.78
C VAL A 127 -9.58 -0.53 2.99
N LYS A 128 -10.88 -0.30 3.22
CA LYS A 128 -11.42 0.33 4.43
C LYS A 128 -12.49 -0.55 5.04
N VAL A 129 -12.50 -0.65 6.36
CA VAL A 129 -13.47 -1.44 7.11
C VAL A 129 -14.43 -0.47 7.78
N ALA A 130 -15.68 -0.42 7.32
CA ALA A 130 -16.74 0.26 8.03
C ALA A 130 -17.34 -0.74 9.03
N GLU A 131 -17.20 -0.47 10.32
CA GLU A 131 -17.88 -1.26 11.34
C GLU A 131 -19.40 -1.14 11.14
N GLY A 132 -20.07 -2.29 11.06
CA GLY A 132 -21.53 -2.30 11.02
C GLY A 132 -22.07 -1.89 12.40
N SER A 133 -23.30 -1.39 12.43
CA SER A 133 -24.07 -1.15 13.67
C SER A 133 -24.34 -2.44 14.48
N LEU A 134 -23.89 -3.60 14.00
CA LEU A 134 -23.90 -4.87 14.70
C LEU A 134 -22.48 -5.46 14.71
N PRO A 135 -22.00 -5.98 15.86
CA PRO A 135 -20.62 -6.48 16.06
C PRO A 135 -20.20 -7.69 15.20
N ALA A 136 -21.00 -8.10 14.22
CA ALA A 136 -20.74 -9.26 13.36
C ALA A 136 -20.80 -8.97 11.84
N ARG A 137 -20.98 -7.72 11.41
CA ARG A 137 -21.11 -7.39 9.96
C ARG A 137 -20.37 -6.11 9.59
N SER A 138 -19.05 -6.11 9.78
CA SER A 138 -18.21 -5.06 9.20
C SER A 138 -18.20 -5.18 7.69
N ASN A 139 -18.42 -4.06 7.00
CA ASN A 139 -18.35 -4.02 5.55
C ASN A 139 -16.94 -3.60 5.12
N TRP A 140 -16.32 -4.43 4.28
CA TRP A 140 -15.00 -4.15 3.73
C TRP A 140 -15.18 -3.53 2.36
N HIS A 141 -14.68 -2.32 2.18
CA HIS A 141 -14.75 -1.56 0.95
C HIS A 141 -13.36 -1.55 0.31
N LEU A 142 -13.21 -2.20 -0.84
CA LEU A 142 -11.97 -2.23 -1.61
C LEU A 142 -12.08 -1.28 -2.79
N TYR A 143 -11.31 -0.21 -2.74
CA TYR A 143 -11.20 0.78 -3.79
C TYR A 143 -9.99 0.48 -4.66
N PHE A 144 -10.11 0.70 -5.96
CA PHE A 144 -9.03 0.43 -6.92
C PHE A 144 -9.23 1.24 -8.20
N ILE A 145 -8.13 1.49 -8.90
CA ILE A 145 -8.14 2.03 -10.25
C ILE A 145 -8.53 0.89 -11.20
N ALA A 146 -9.59 1.08 -11.97
CA ALA A 146 -10.09 0.09 -12.91
C ALA A 146 -9.68 0.44 -14.34
N GLY A 147 -8.64 -0.19 -14.87
CA GLY A 147 -8.07 0.12 -16.18
C GLY A 147 -6.85 1.05 -16.15
N PRO A 148 -6.28 1.37 -17.33
CA PRO A 148 -4.98 2.05 -17.43
C PRO A 148 -4.89 3.41 -16.74
N ALA A 149 -6.00 4.13 -16.66
CA ALA A 149 -6.07 5.44 -16.04
C ALA A 149 -7.22 5.56 -15.02
N GLY A 150 -8.17 4.62 -15.01
CA GLY A 150 -9.38 4.63 -14.17
C GLY A 150 -10.60 4.22 -14.98
N PRO A 151 -11.82 4.34 -14.40
CA PRO A 151 -12.21 5.09 -13.21
C PRO A 151 -11.76 4.47 -11.88
N ILE A 152 -11.98 5.16 -10.75
CA ILE A 152 -11.91 4.51 -9.44
C ILE A 152 -13.24 3.80 -9.18
N ASN A 153 -13.13 2.50 -8.91
CA ASN A 153 -14.24 1.66 -8.52
C ASN A 153 -14.09 1.22 -7.06
N VAL A 154 -15.23 0.86 -6.46
CA VAL A 154 -15.30 0.14 -5.19
C VAL A 154 -16.03 -1.19 -5.39
N ILE A 155 -15.57 -2.22 -4.71
CA ILE A 155 -16.31 -3.46 -4.43
C ILE A 155 -16.48 -3.58 -2.92
N THR A 156 -17.56 -4.23 -2.48
CA THR A 156 -17.87 -4.37 -1.05
C THR A 156 -18.00 -5.84 -0.70
N SER A 157 -17.45 -6.21 0.45
CA SER A 157 -17.59 -7.52 1.06
C SER A 157 -18.28 -7.38 2.42
N SER A 158 -19.17 -8.30 2.72
CA SER A 158 -19.83 -8.42 4.04
C SER A 158 -19.34 -9.65 4.81
N ASP A 159 -18.25 -10.26 4.36
CA ASP A 159 -17.66 -11.51 4.86
C ASP A 159 -16.13 -11.43 4.89
N GLU A 160 -15.60 -10.27 5.31
CA GLU A 160 -14.17 -10.03 5.54
C GLU A 160 -13.27 -10.30 4.32
N GLY A 161 -13.78 -9.94 3.14
CA GLY A 161 -13.09 -10.03 1.87
C GLY A 161 -13.01 -11.43 1.28
N LEU A 162 -13.84 -12.38 1.77
CA LEU A 162 -13.98 -13.71 1.18
C LEU A 162 -14.75 -13.65 -0.14
N THR A 163 -15.86 -12.92 -0.18
CA THR A 163 -16.65 -12.67 -1.39
C THR A 163 -16.82 -11.19 -1.65
N TRP A 164 -17.05 -10.82 -2.90
CA TRP A 164 -17.10 -9.43 -3.33
C TRP A 164 -18.32 -9.16 -4.20
N GLY A 165 -19.02 -8.07 -3.86
CA GLY A 165 -20.15 -7.58 -4.63
C GLY A 165 -19.75 -6.96 -5.97
N ARG A 166 -20.76 -6.42 -6.68
CA ARG A 166 -20.57 -5.77 -7.97
C ARG A 166 -19.71 -4.51 -7.85
N ARG A 167 -18.92 -4.24 -8.90
CA ARG A 167 -18.15 -2.99 -9.05
C ARG A 167 -19.10 -1.80 -9.11
N LYS A 168 -18.85 -0.80 -8.28
CA LYS A 168 -19.53 0.51 -8.33
C LYS A 168 -18.50 1.59 -8.64
N ARG A 169 -18.81 2.46 -9.58
CA ARG A 169 -17.96 3.61 -9.93
C ARG A 169 -18.12 4.69 -8.87
N VAL A 170 -17.01 5.22 -8.34
CA VAL A 170 -17.01 6.27 -7.30
C VAL A 170 -16.32 7.55 -7.71
N CYS A 171 -15.29 7.48 -8.57
CA CYS A 171 -14.76 8.65 -9.26
C CYS A 171 -14.86 8.43 -10.77
N PRO A 172 -15.54 9.32 -11.52
CA PRO A 172 -15.69 9.18 -12.96
C PRO A 172 -14.39 9.47 -13.72
N VAL A 173 -13.57 10.37 -13.19
CA VAL A 173 -12.29 10.79 -13.76
C VAL A 173 -11.13 10.00 -13.18
N SER A 174 -10.07 9.97 -13.97
CA SER A 174 -9.01 8.98 -14.00
C SER A 174 -7.66 9.71 -13.82
N GLU A 175 -6.62 9.03 -13.33
CA GLU A 175 -5.27 9.54 -12.99
C GLU A 175 -5.04 9.98 -11.53
N GLN A 176 -5.64 9.27 -10.57
CA GLN A 176 -5.29 9.42 -9.16
C GLN A 176 -5.37 8.08 -8.42
N ASN A 177 -4.59 7.97 -7.35
CA ASN A 177 -4.72 6.86 -6.41
C ASN A 177 -6.03 6.99 -5.62
N PRO A 178 -6.71 5.88 -5.29
CA PRO A 178 -7.85 5.94 -4.41
C PRO A 178 -7.43 6.45 -3.03
N GLY A 179 -8.08 7.52 -2.57
CA GLY A 179 -7.87 8.14 -1.25
C GLY A 179 -9.16 8.23 -0.44
N PRO A 180 -9.83 7.11 -0.11
CA PRO A 180 -11.05 7.13 0.68
C PRO A 180 -10.75 7.49 2.14
N HIS A 181 -11.53 8.42 2.69
CA HIS A 181 -11.53 8.77 4.11
C HIS A 181 -12.78 8.21 4.79
N LEU A 182 -12.57 7.32 5.75
CA LEU A 182 -13.63 6.74 6.58
C LEU A 182 -13.88 7.65 7.78
N HIS A 183 -15.12 8.11 7.93
CA HIS A 183 -15.56 8.94 9.05
C HIS A 183 -15.94 8.09 10.26
N PRO A 184 -15.89 8.65 11.49
CA PRO A 184 -16.34 7.96 12.71
C PRO A 184 -17.79 7.48 12.67
N ASN A 185 -18.66 8.12 11.88
CA ASN A 185 -20.06 7.72 11.70
C ASN A 185 -20.26 6.59 10.67
N GLY A 186 -19.18 5.98 10.18
CA GLY A 186 -19.20 4.90 9.18
C GLY A 186 -19.39 5.35 7.73
N SER A 187 -19.60 6.65 7.48
CA SER A 187 -19.67 7.17 6.11
C SER A 187 -18.27 7.28 5.48
N MET A 188 -18.22 7.32 4.14
CA MET A 188 -16.98 7.44 3.38
C MET A 188 -16.98 8.69 2.50
N THR A 189 -15.92 9.47 2.56
CA THR A 189 -15.64 10.52 1.57
C THR A 189 -14.55 10.05 0.62
N MET A 190 -14.77 10.25 -0.67
CA MET A 190 -13.76 10.05 -1.71
C MET A 190 -13.43 11.41 -2.32
N PHE A 191 -12.14 11.73 -2.37
CA PHE A 191 -11.66 12.90 -3.08
C PHE A 191 -11.33 12.50 -4.51
N CYS A 192 -12.01 13.13 -5.47
CA CYS A 192 -11.80 12.89 -6.90
C CYS A 192 -11.24 14.15 -7.55
N ARG A 193 -10.10 14.02 -8.25
CA ARG A 193 -9.65 15.04 -9.20
C ARG A 193 -10.75 15.27 -10.24
N GLN A 194 -11.06 16.53 -10.49
CA GLN A 194 -12.10 16.95 -11.44
C GLN A 194 -11.55 17.02 -12.88
N ASP A 195 -10.26 17.30 -13.01
CA ASP A 195 -9.49 17.29 -14.23
C ASP A 195 -8.96 15.86 -14.49
N GLY A 196 -9.64 15.10 -15.33
CA GLY A 196 -9.01 13.89 -15.91
C GLY A 196 -7.80 14.37 -16.69
N GLY A 197 -6.61 14.08 -16.18
CA GLY A 197 -5.37 14.73 -16.59
C GLY A 197 -5.27 14.95 -18.10
N LYS A 198 -5.11 16.22 -18.45
CA LYS A 198 -4.48 16.65 -19.70
C LYS A 198 -3.33 17.55 -19.32
#